data_AF-A0A0F9WBP5-F1
#
_entry.id   AF-A0A0F9WBP5-F1
#
_cell.length_a   1.000
_cell.length_b   1.000
_cell.length_c   1.000
_cell.angle_alpha   90.00
_cell.angle_beta   90.00
_cell.angle_gamma   90.00
#
_symmetry.space_group_name_H-M   'P 1'
#
loop_
_entity.id
_entity.type
_entity.pdbx_description
1 polymer ?
#
loop_
_entity_poly.entity_id
_entity_poly.type
_entity_poly.pdbx_seq_one_letter_code
_entity_poly.pdbx_strand_id
1 'polypeptide(L)'
;MVGFQYGNGIQSMDFWSEIDNLVTVTSTAANQALPAITVSDIPVGASVKIVKMMLKFREIEDTSNAENSLVLAGSEHIQIDKTGGTYIDAIKLVAGMALTAAKAIVPGDVWVGDINISSEVDGNDTYETRWEGADCTANNLLFRDVQVGVRVWFV
;
A
#
# COMPACT_ATOMS: atom_id res chain seq x y z
N MET A 1 -11.71 -21.47 18.56
CA MET A 1 -11.34 -20.05 18.75
C MET A 1 -12.19 -19.50 19.88
N VAL A 2 -11.58 -19.06 20.98
CA VAL A 2 -12.32 -18.43 22.08
C VAL A 2 -12.41 -16.95 21.76
N GLY A 3 -13.57 -16.51 21.29
CA GLY A 3 -13.87 -15.09 21.13
C GLY A 3 -14.11 -14.48 22.50
N PHE A 4 -13.21 -13.61 22.95
CA PHE A 4 -13.50 -12.72 24.07
C PHE A 4 -14.48 -11.66 23.58
N GLN A 5 -15.76 -11.79 23.94
CA GLN A 5 -16.71 -10.69 23.78
C GLN A 5 -16.52 -9.70 24.93
N TYR A 6 -15.85 -8.58 24.65
CA TYR A 6 -16.01 -7.36 25.43
C TYR A 6 -17.11 -6.53 24.74
N GLY A 7 -18.17 -6.16 25.47
CA GLY A 7 -19.41 -5.59 24.93
C GLY A 7 -19.18 -4.41 23.97
N ASN A 8 -19.95 -4.33 22.87
CA ASN A 8 -19.84 -3.31 21.80
C ASN A 8 -18.40 -2.88 21.48
N GLY A 9 -17.46 -3.84 21.46
CA GLY A 9 -16.05 -3.59 21.20
C GLY A 9 -15.78 -3.38 19.71
N ILE A 10 -14.83 -2.49 19.40
CA ILE A 10 -14.28 -2.34 18.05
C ILE A 10 -13.67 -3.68 17.63
N GLN A 11 -14.16 -4.22 16.51
CA GLN A 11 -13.64 -5.42 15.85
C GLN A 11 -12.69 -4.99 14.72
N SER A 12 -11.82 -5.90 14.27
CA SER A 12 -10.96 -5.66 13.12
C SER A 12 -10.82 -6.85 12.19
N MET A 13 -10.72 -6.60 10.89
CA MET A 13 -10.43 -7.58 9.84
C MET A 13 -9.32 -7.04 8.93
N ASP A 14 -8.48 -7.94 8.43
CA ASP A 14 -7.45 -7.63 7.44
C ASP A 14 -7.85 -8.24 6.09
N PHE A 15 -7.74 -7.43 5.04
CA PHE A 15 -7.97 -7.83 3.66
C PHE A 15 -6.69 -7.62 2.88
N TRP A 16 -6.29 -8.61 2.10
CA TRP A 16 -5.06 -8.59 1.32
C TRP A 16 -5.36 -8.87 -0.14
N SER A 17 -4.65 -8.17 -1.02
CA SER A 17 -4.66 -8.42 -2.46
C SER A 17 -4.01 -9.76 -2.81
N GLU A 18 -4.16 -10.17 -4.07
CA GLU A 18 -3.22 -11.10 -4.69
C GLU A 18 -1.78 -10.53 -4.66
N ILE A 19 -0.80 -11.41 -4.78
CA ILE A 19 0.62 -11.01 -4.87
C ILE A 19 0.93 -10.67 -6.33
N ASP A 20 1.52 -9.50 -6.56
CA ASP A 20 2.15 -9.15 -7.83
C ASP A 20 3.65 -9.40 -7.77
N ASN A 21 4.20 -9.98 -8.83
CA ASN A 21 5.57 -10.45 -8.84
C ASN A 21 6.59 -9.29 -8.85
N LEU A 22 6.22 -8.15 -9.43
CA LEU A 22 7.14 -7.06 -9.67
C LEU A 22 6.43 -5.72 -9.88
N VAL A 23 6.74 -4.76 -9.03
CA VAL A 23 6.48 -3.34 -9.28
C VAL A 23 7.81 -2.65 -9.57
N THR A 24 7.90 -1.98 -10.72
CA THR A 24 9.12 -1.29 -11.15
C THR A 24 8.96 0.21 -10.96
N VAL A 25 9.84 0.80 -10.15
CA VAL A 25 10.00 2.25 -10.05
C VAL A 25 11.19 2.65 -10.91
N THR A 26 10.99 3.57 -11.85
CA THR A 26 12.03 4.04 -12.77
C THR A 26 12.45 5.46 -12.43
N SER A 27 13.52 5.96 -13.06
CA SER A 27 13.99 7.36 -12.96
C SER A 27 13.08 8.39 -13.66
N THR A 28 11.86 8.00 -14.01
CA THR A 28 10.85 8.85 -14.63
C THR A 28 9.55 8.65 -13.87
N ALA A 29 9.11 9.71 -13.20
CA ALA A 29 7.87 9.71 -12.44
C ALA A 29 6.69 9.20 -13.27
N ALA A 30 6.05 8.13 -12.80
CA ALA A 30 4.87 7.56 -13.40
C ALA A 30 4.02 6.83 -12.37
N ASN A 31 2.69 6.82 -12.57
CA ASN A 31 1.80 6.02 -11.74
C ASN A 31 2.06 4.54 -11.98
N GLN A 32 2.32 3.80 -10.91
CA GLN A 32 2.43 2.35 -10.96
C GLN A 32 1.14 1.74 -10.43
N ALA A 33 0.52 0.87 -11.21
CA ALA A 33 -0.58 0.06 -10.71
C ALA A 33 -0.07 -0.84 -9.58
N LEU A 34 -0.87 -0.97 -8.52
CA LEU A 34 -0.64 -1.93 -7.46
C LEU A 34 -1.81 -2.92 -7.42
N PRO A 35 -1.63 -4.10 -6.83
CA PRO A 35 -2.70 -5.08 -6.70
C PRO A 35 -3.98 -4.52 -6.06
N ALA A 36 -5.12 -4.73 -6.70
CA ALA A 36 -6.42 -4.37 -6.16
C ALA A 36 -6.76 -5.23 -4.92
N ILE A 37 -7.55 -4.66 -4.00
CA ILE A 37 -7.98 -5.31 -2.77
C ILE A 37 -9.48 -5.56 -2.83
N THR A 38 -9.91 -6.77 -2.50
CA THR A 38 -11.33 -7.08 -2.28
C THR A 38 -11.61 -7.11 -0.79
N VAL A 39 -12.50 -6.24 -0.34
CA VAL A 39 -13.08 -6.25 1.00
C VAL A 39 -14.40 -7.00 0.94
N SER A 40 -14.52 -8.05 1.74
CA SER A 40 -15.74 -8.87 1.82
C SER A 40 -16.12 -9.13 3.27
N ASP A 41 -17.33 -9.63 3.49
CA ASP A 41 -17.76 -10.19 4.78
C ASP A 41 -17.73 -9.23 5.98
N ILE A 42 -17.64 -7.91 5.75
CA ILE A 42 -18.01 -6.92 6.77
C ILE A 42 -19.50 -7.15 7.09
N PRO A 43 -19.87 -7.39 8.36
CA PRO A 43 -21.24 -7.68 8.73
C PRO A 43 -22.21 -6.58 8.29
N VAL A 44 -23.38 -6.98 7.77
CA VAL A 44 -24.42 -6.03 7.38
C VAL A 44 -24.84 -5.19 8.59
N GLY A 45 -24.82 -3.87 8.43
CA GLY A 45 -25.14 -2.91 9.49
C GLY A 45 -23.96 -2.51 10.37
N ALA A 46 -22.78 -3.11 10.20
CA ALA A 46 -21.56 -2.65 10.86
C ALA A 46 -21.15 -1.26 10.36
N SER A 47 -20.60 -0.44 11.26
CA SER A 47 -20.07 0.88 10.91
C SER A 47 -18.55 0.84 10.89
N VAL A 48 -17.96 1.00 9.69
CA VAL A 48 -16.52 1.19 9.54
C VAL A 48 -16.09 2.49 10.24
N LYS A 49 -15.06 2.41 11.09
CA LYS A 49 -14.55 3.54 11.88
C LYS A 49 -13.17 3.98 11.43
N ILE A 50 -12.29 3.01 11.21
CA ILE A 50 -10.91 3.27 10.83
C ILE A 50 -10.56 2.27 9.73
N VAL A 51 -9.86 2.73 8.72
CA VAL A 51 -9.17 1.88 7.77
C VAL A 51 -7.74 2.37 7.60
N LYS A 52 -6.77 1.45 7.63
CA LYS A 52 -5.34 1.73 7.41
C LYS A 52 -4.81 0.81 6.32
N MET A 53 -4.06 1.38 5.39
CA MET A 53 -3.44 0.64 4.28
C MET A 53 -2.05 0.14 4.67
N MET A 54 -1.67 -0.99 4.09
CA MET A 54 -0.39 -1.65 4.25
C MET A 54 0.15 -2.03 2.87
N LEU A 55 1.44 -1.85 2.63
CA LEU A 55 2.15 -2.32 1.45
C LEU A 55 3.29 -3.24 1.90
N LYS A 56 3.22 -4.52 1.56
CA LYS A 56 4.27 -5.51 1.80
C LYS A 56 5.01 -5.76 0.49
N PHE A 57 6.33 -5.96 0.58
CA PHE A 57 7.14 -6.49 -0.51
C PHE A 57 8.29 -7.33 0.07
N ARG A 58 8.79 -8.33 -0.67
CA ARG A 58 9.85 -9.21 -0.18
C ARG A 58 11.20 -8.51 -0.13
N GLU A 59 11.56 -7.83 -1.21
CA GLU A 59 12.87 -7.22 -1.42
C GLU A 59 12.80 -6.08 -2.43
N ILE A 60 13.86 -5.27 -2.42
CA ILE A 60 14.11 -4.21 -3.38
C ILE A 60 15.45 -4.52 -4.06
N GLU A 61 15.42 -4.63 -5.39
CA GLU A 61 16.62 -4.79 -6.21
C GLU A 61 16.90 -3.48 -6.97
N ASP A 62 18.12 -2.96 -6.82
CA ASP A 62 18.59 -1.83 -7.62
C ASP A 62 19.29 -2.32 -8.89
N THR A 63 18.82 -1.83 -10.04
CA THR A 63 19.45 -2.12 -11.33
C THR A 63 20.47 -1.07 -11.75
N SER A 64 20.71 -0.04 -10.94
CA SER A 64 21.59 1.07 -11.26
C SER A 64 23.07 0.79 -10.95
N ASN A 65 23.97 1.62 -11.50
CA ASN A 65 25.40 1.61 -11.18
C ASN A 65 25.75 2.69 -10.12
N ALA A 66 24.75 3.25 -9.45
CA ALA A 66 24.89 4.31 -8.45
C ALA A 66 24.04 3.97 -7.21
N GLU A 67 24.14 4.78 -6.15
CA GLU A 67 23.17 4.69 -5.06
C GLU A 67 21.78 5.09 -5.56
N ASN A 68 20.75 4.40 -5.10
CA ASN A 68 19.38 4.61 -5.53
C ASN A 68 18.43 4.70 -4.33
N SER A 69 17.38 5.50 -4.46
CA SER A 69 16.35 5.71 -3.44
C SER A 69 15.14 6.36 -4.09
N LEU A 70 14.03 6.46 -3.36
CA LEU A 70 12.87 7.22 -3.83
C LEU A 70 13.18 8.71 -3.84
N VAL A 71 12.87 9.39 -4.95
CA VAL A 71 13.10 10.85 -5.10
C VAL A 71 12.19 11.63 -4.16
N LEU A 72 10.88 11.34 -4.22
CA LEU A 72 9.80 12.17 -3.68
C LEU A 72 9.96 13.66 -3.98
N ALA A 73 9.64 14.06 -5.21
CA ALA A 73 9.64 15.45 -5.66
C ALA A 73 8.23 16.09 -5.63
N GLY A 74 7.26 15.48 -4.94
CA GLY A 74 5.90 16.00 -4.85
C GLY A 74 4.95 15.13 -4.02
N SER A 75 3.90 14.62 -4.66
CA SER A 75 2.81 13.84 -4.04
C SER A 75 2.95 12.32 -4.24
N GLU A 76 4.18 11.80 -4.31
CA GLU A 76 4.36 10.35 -4.55
C GLU A 76 3.90 9.53 -3.34
N HIS A 77 2.65 9.08 -3.39
CA HIS A 77 1.97 8.39 -2.31
C HIS A 77 1.43 7.04 -2.78
N ILE A 78 1.22 6.13 -1.83
CA ILE A 78 0.36 4.97 -2.09
C ILE A 78 -1.08 5.43 -1.93
N GLN A 79 -1.89 5.18 -2.95
CA GLN A 79 -3.26 5.64 -3.07
C GLN A 79 -4.23 4.48 -3.26
N ILE A 80 -5.50 4.75 -2.94
CA ILE A 80 -6.61 3.81 -3.06
C ILE A 80 -7.82 4.52 -3.67
N ASP A 81 -8.59 3.79 -4.46
CA ASP A 81 -9.84 4.23 -5.06
C ASP A 81 -10.89 3.11 -4.97
N LYS A 82 -12.14 3.46 -4.67
CA LYS A 82 -13.27 2.57 -4.90
C LYS A 82 -13.55 2.53 -6.40
N THR A 83 -13.31 1.37 -7.01
CA THR A 83 -13.29 1.15 -8.47
C THR A 83 -14.18 2.13 -9.25
N GLY A 84 -13.54 3.05 -9.99
CA GLY A 84 -14.23 4.07 -10.80
C GLY A 84 -14.46 5.41 -10.10
N GLY A 85 -13.83 5.64 -8.95
CA GLY A 85 -13.91 6.86 -8.17
C GLY A 85 -12.69 7.78 -8.39
N THR A 86 -12.22 8.40 -7.30
CA THR A 86 -11.04 9.28 -7.30
C THR A 86 -10.06 8.77 -6.25
N TYR A 87 -8.83 8.48 -6.69
CA TYR A 87 -7.75 8.08 -5.80
C TYR A 87 -7.53 9.08 -4.66
N ILE A 88 -7.45 8.55 -3.44
CA ILE A 88 -7.06 9.29 -2.24
C ILE A 88 -5.74 8.75 -1.69
N ASP A 89 -5.00 9.61 -1.00
CA ASP A 89 -3.76 9.24 -0.31
C ASP A 89 -4.04 8.29 0.86
N ALA A 90 -3.27 7.21 0.94
CA ALA A 90 -3.36 6.21 2.00
C ALA A 90 -2.05 6.02 2.76
N ILE A 91 -0.90 6.03 2.07
CA ILE A 91 0.44 6.00 2.68
C ILE A 91 1.26 7.14 2.11
N LYS A 92 1.65 8.09 2.97
CA LYS A 92 2.63 9.12 2.61
C LYS A 92 4.03 8.52 2.69
N LEU A 93 4.80 8.74 1.64
CA LEU A 93 6.19 8.31 1.58
C LEU A 93 7.12 9.47 1.94
N VAL A 94 8.41 9.18 2.07
CA VAL A 94 9.44 10.20 2.34
C VAL A 94 10.60 10.04 1.37
N ALA A 95 11.20 11.17 0.98
CA ALA A 95 12.39 11.19 0.13
C ALA A 95 13.54 10.40 0.78
N GLY A 96 14.29 9.66 -0.04
CA GLY A 96 15.41 8.83 0.41
C GLY A 96 15.00 7.48 1.03
N MET A 97 13.71 7.17 1.12
CA MET A 97 13.26 5.82 1.51
C MET A 97 13.65 4.79 0.43
N ALA A 98 13.75 3.51 0.82
CA ALA A 98 14.23 2.42 -0.04
C ALA A 98 15.65 2.65 -0.57
N LEU A 99 16.51 3.26 0.26
CA LEU A 99 17.92 3.46 -0.04
C LEU A 99 18.62 2.13 -0.30
N THR A 100 19.27 2.04 -1.46
CA THR A 100 20.03 0.88 -1.90
C THR A 100 21.38 1.31 -2.47
N ALA A 101 22.42 0.53 -2.18
CA ALA A 101 23.69 0.68 -2.87
C ALA A 101 23.57 0.15 -4.32
N ALA A 102 24.46 0.60 -5.20
CA ALA A 102 24.50 0.16 -6.60
C ALA A 102 24.47 -1.37 -6.72
N LYS A 103 23.53 -1.89 -7.52
CA LYS A 103 23.34 -3.34 -7.77
C LYS A 103 22.97 -4.16 -6.54
N ALA A 104 22.59 -3.53 -5.44
CA ALA A 104 22.23 -4.25 -4.23
C ALA A 104 20.82 -4.84 -4.32
N ILE A 105 20.63 -5.94 -3.60
CA ILE A 105 19.32 -6.48 -3.24
C ILE A 105 19.20 -6.32 -1.73
N VAL A 106 18.19 -5.59 -1.27
CA VAL A 106 17.94 -5.36 0.16
C VAL A 106 16.62 -5.99 0.57
N PRO A 107 16.52 -6.53 1.79
CA PRO A 107 15.27 -7.09 2.28
C PRO A 107 14.20 -5.99 2.37
N GLY A 108 12.97 -6.36 2.02
CA GLY A 108 11.78 -5.53 2.12
C GLY A 108 11.00 -5.78 3.40
N ASP A 109 10.06 -4.88 3.69
CA ASP A 109 9.23 -4.93 4.90
C ASP A 109 7.78 -4.52 4.56
N VAL A 110 6.97 -4.25 5.57
CA VAL A 110 5.65 -3.64 5.46
C VAL A 110 5.76 -2.13 5.68
N TRP A 111 5.21 -1.36 4.75
CA TRP A 111 4.92 0.06 4.96
C TRP A 111 3.47 0.20 5.41
N VAL A 112 3.24 0.96 6.47
CA VAL A 112 1.91 1.15 7.06
C VAL A 112 1.54 2.62 7.01
N GLY A 113 0.39 2.92 6.40
CA GLY A 113 -0.15 4.28 6.33
C GLY A 113 -0.74 4.75 7.65
N ASP A 114 -0.63 6.05 7.91
CA ASP A 114 -1.23 6.72 9.06
C ASP A 114 -2.55 7.43 8.73
N ILE A 115 -2.91 7.58 7.45
CA ILE A 115 -4.15 8.21 7.00
C ILE A 115 -5.34 7.29 7.28
N ASN A 116 -6.44 7.81 7.82
CA ASN A 116 -7.68 7.05 7.90
C ASN A 116 -8.42 7.15 6.57
N ILE A 117 -8.47 6.03 5.84
CA ILE A 117 -9.12 5.94 4.52
C ILE A 117 -10.56 5.41 4.60
N SER A 118 -11.19 5.45 5.77
CA SER A 118 -12.57 4.96 5.96
C SER A 118 -13.64 5.76 5.22
N SER A 119 -13.30 6.93 4.67
CA SER A 119 -14.18 7.67 3.76
C SER A 119 -14.24 7.06 2.36
N GLU A 120 -13.23 6.27 1.99
CA GLU A 120 -13.13 5.57 0.71
C GLU A 120 -13.49 4.09 0.87
N VAL A 121 -12.82 3.43 1.83
CA VAL A 121 -13.09 2.03 2.19
C VAL A 121 -14.20 1.98 3.23
N ASP A 122 -15.44 2.00 2.76
CA ASP A 122 -16.65 2.14 3.57
C ASP A 122 -17.50 0.86 3.66
N GLY A 123 -17.14 -0.21 2.96
CA GLY A 123 -17.89 -1.45 2.96
C GLY A 123 -17.27 -2.56 2.11
N ASN A 124 -18.09 -3.57 1.80
CA ASN A 124 -17.67 -4.67 0.94
C ASN A 124 -17.64 -4.20 -0.52
N ASP A 125 -16.46 -4.17 -1.12
CA ASP A 125 -16.24 -3.80 -2.52
C ASP A 125 -14.83 -4.22 -2.99
N THR A 126 -14.52 -3.97 -4.27
CA THR A 126 -13.15 -4.00 -4.80
C THR A 126 -12.60 -2.59 -4.90
N TYR A 127 -11.38 -2.42 -4.40
CA TYR A 127 -10.67 -1.16 -4.37
C TYR A 127 -9.40 -1.26 -5.21
N GLU A 128 -9.24 -0.33 -6.15
CA GLU A 128 -8.03 -0.19 -6.93
C GLU A 128 -6.95 0.51 -6.12
N THR A 129 -5.70 0.15 -6.33
CA THR A 129 -4.57 0.75 -5.61
C THR A 129 -3.47 1.12 -6.58
N ARG A 130 -2.71 2.17 -6.23
CA ARG A 130 -1.59 2.62 -7.06
C ARG A 130 -0.52 3.30 -6.23
N TRP A 131 0.67 3.40 -6.81
CA TRP A 131 1.72 4.30 -6.37
C TRP A 131 1.72 5.51 -7.31
N GLU A 132 1.26 6.66 -6.81
CA GLU A 132 1.23 7.90 -7.56
C GLU A 132 2.65 8.39 -7.86
N GLY A 133 2.93 8.73 -9.11
CA GLY A 133 4.15 9.43 -9.51
C GLY A 133 5.46 8.76 -9.12
N ALA A 134 5.47 7.44 -8.87
CA ALA A 134 6.64 6.74 -8.35
C ALA A 134 7.91 7.05 -9.17
N ASP A 135 8.97 7.48 -8.48
CA ASP A 135 10.23 7.90 -9.09
C ASP A 135 11.43 7.54 -8.19
N CYS A 136 12.57 7.21 -8.80
CA CYS A 136 13.81 6.90 -8.10
C CYS A 136 15.01 7.72 -8.59
N THR A 137 15.98 7.96 -7.70
CA THR A 137 17.10 8.89 -7.94
C THR A 137 18.09 8.39 -9.00
N ALA A 138 18.14 7.08 -9.24
CA ALA A 138 18.92 6.45 -10.30
C ALA A 138 18.01 5.57 -11.17
N ASN A 139 18.52 4.53 -11.84
CA ASN A 139 17.80 3.81 -12.91
C ASN A 139 16.46 3.17 -12.49
N ASN A 140 16.50 2.02 -11.80
CA ASN A 140 15.28 1.31 -11.40
C ASN A 140 15.43 0.70 -10.01
N LEU A 141 14.38 0.81 -9.21
CA LEU A 141 14.13 0.00 -8.03
C LEU A 141 13.04 -1.02 -8.36
N LEU A 142 13.36 -2.30 -8.23
CA LEU A 142 12.46 -3.41 -8.47
C LEU A 142 11.92 -3.93 -7.13
N PHE A 143 10.65 -3.66 -6.86
CA PHE A 143 9.95 -4.17 -5.68
C PHE A 143 9.36 -5.53 -6.04
N ARG A 144 9.81 -6.59 -5.37
CA ARG A 144 9.41 -7.97 -5.69
C ARG A 144 8.41 -8.53 -4.68
N ASP A 145 7.51 -9.37 -5.18
CA ASP A 145 6.45 -10.03 -4.41
C ASP A 145 5.64 -9.00 -3.61
N VAL A 146 5.06 -8.05 -4.31
CA VAL A 146 4.30 -6.93 -3.74
C VAL A 146 2.89 -7.38 -3.40
N GLN A 147 2.44 -7.04 -2.20
CA GLN A 147 1.08 -7.29 -1.74
C GLN A 147 0.55 -6.06 -1.01
N VAL A 148 -0.72 -5.72 -1.25
CA VAL A 148 -1.38 -4.59 -0.63
C VAL A 148 -2.44 -5.10 0.32
N GLY A 149 -2.60 -4.45 1.47
CA GLY A 149 -3.64 -4.80 2.43
C GLY A 149 -4.30 -3.60 3.06
N VAL A 150 -5.50 -3.81 3.57
CA VAL A 150 -6.19 -2.87 4.46
C VAL A 150 -6.59 -3.56 5.73
N ARG A 151 -6.37 -2.88 6.86
CA ARG A 151 -6.96 -3.24 8.15
C ARG A 151 -8.17 -2.36 8.37
N VAL A 152 -9.33 -2.99 8.55
CA VAL A 152 -10.62 -2.33 8.77
C VAL A 152 -11.01 -2.54 10.23
N TRP A 153 -11.32 -1.47 10.94
CA TRP A 153 -11.93 -1.50 12.27
C TRP A 153 -13.39 -1.07 12.20
N PHE A 154 -14.29 -1.87 12.74
CA PHE A 154 -15.74 -1.66 12.68
C PHE A 154 -16.43 -2.01 14.01
N VAL A 155 -17.67 -1.53 14.17
CA VAL A 155 -18.57 -1.83 15.30
C VAL A 155 -19.92 -2.29 14.82
#